data_AF-A0A549SV96-F1
#
_entry.id   AF-A0A549SV96-F1
#
_cell.length_a   1.000
_cell.length_b   1.000
_cell.length_c   1.000
_cell.angle_alpha   90.00
_cell.angle_beta   90.00
_cell.angle_gamma   90.00
#
_symmetry.space_group_name_H-M   'P 1'
#
loop_
_entity.id
_entity.type
_entity.pdbx_description
1 polymer ?
#
loop_
_entity_poly.entity_id
_entity_poly.type
_entity_poly.pdbx_seq_one_letter_code
_entity_poly.pdbx_strand_id
1 'polypeptide(L)'
;MSRKDKRSPLDKLRKHWQRADAADRQAFVAQLRQEGFLAGDETDGMQTSPDRQPGCGIDGANGLIANGRYLLPLTVARIEAIMIRRRITPVDVMREAGFAGDGAVLTRALIRQASLRLAVIAALRDWLRENEAEPSSALPETDPLPTTETSGESPRSICSGGEDAAEQVSDPEVARLRNR
;
A
#
# COMPACT_ATOMS: atom_id res chain seq x y z
N MET A 1 4.66 21.95 49.50
CA MET A 1 3.23 21.98 49.11
C MET A 1 3.07 21.35 47.73
N SER A 2 2.78 20.05 47.64
CA SER A 2 2.56 19.38 46.34
C SER A 2 1.26 19.88 45.72
N ARG A 3 1.36 20.54 44.56
CA ARG A 3 0.20 20.85 43.73
C ARG A 3 -0.33 19.51 43.23
N LYS A 4 -1.50 19.08 43.72
CA LYS A 4 -2.21 17.93 43.16
C LYS A 4 -2.49 18.24 41.69
N ASP A 5 -1.95 17.43 40.78
CA ASP A 5 -2.20 17.58 39.36
C ASP A 5 -3.70 17.56 39.10
N LYS A 6 -4.19 18.61 38.43
CA LYS A 6 -5.60 18.72 38.08
C LYS A 6 -5.90 17.60 37.09
N ARG A 7 -6.87 16.73 37.42
CA ARG A 7 -7.30 15.64 36.53
C ARG A 7 -7.56 16.18 35.12
N SER A 8 -6.95 15.54 34.13
CA SER A 8 -7.09 15.94 32.74
C SER A 8 -8.56 15.85 32.31
N PRO A 9 -9.03 16.67 31.35
CA PRO A 9 -10.35 16.51 30.76
C PRO A 9 -10.62 15.10 30.24
N LEU A 10 -9.58 14.42 29.71
CA LEU A 10 -9.65 13.05 29.23
C LEU A 10 -9.95 12.05 30.37
N ASP A 11 -9.35 12.23 31.56
CA ASP A 11 -9.65 11.38 32.72
C ASP A 11 -11.09 11.52 33.20
N LYS A 12 -11.67 12.72 33.08
CA LYS A 12 -13.09 12.94 33.37
C LYS A 12 -13.95 12.19 32.36
N LEU A 13 -13.67 12.33 31.07
CA LEU A 13 -14.42 11.63 30.02
C LEU A 13 -14.36 10.11 30.21
N ARG A 14 -13.17 9.56 30.46
CA ARG A 14 -12.98 8.12 30.74
C ARG A 14 -13.80 7.66 31.96
N LYS A 15 -13.78 8.43 33.05
CA LYS A 15 -14.56 8.10 34.26
C LYS A 15 -16.07 8.14 33.98
N HIS A 16 -16.56 9.18 33.31
CA HIS A 16 -17.97 9.31 32.98
C HIS A 16 -18.42 8.22 32.00
N TRP A 17 -17.57 7.87 31.03
CA TRP A 17 -17.80 6.77 30.11
C TRP A 17 -17.93 5.42 30.85
N GLN A 18 -17.01 5.11 31.77
CA GLN A 18 -17.08 3.89 32.58
C GLN A 18 -18.31 3.83 33.48
N ARG A 19 -18.80 4.98 33.95
CA ARG A 19 -19.98 5.10 34.82
C ARG A 19 -21.30 5.06 34.05
N ALA A 20 -21.31 5.43 32.77
CA ALA A 20 -22.50 5.37 31.93
C ALA A 20 -22.89 3.92 31.65
N ASP A 21 -24.20 3.64 31.61
CA ASP A 21 -24.74 2.33 31.28
C ASP A 21 -24.67 2.05 29.77
N ALA A 22 -24.86 0.79 29.37
CA ALA A 22 -24.77 0.38 27.96
C ALA A 22 -25.73 1.17 27.06
N ALA A 23 -26.94 1.46 27.54
CA ALA A 23 -27.94 2.26 26.82
C ALA A 23 -27.48 3.71 26.60
N ASP A 24 -26.95 4.37 27.63
CA ASP A 24 -26.46 5.76 27.53
C ASP A 24 -25.27 5.87 26.59
N ARG A 25 -24.36 4.88 26.62
CA ARG A 25 -23.22 4.83 25.68
C ARG A 25 -23.69 4.65 24.24
N GLN A 26 -24.68 3.80 24.00
CA GLN A 26 -25.26 3.58 22.68
C GLN A 26 -25.97 4.83 22.17
N ALA A 27 -26.78 5.48 23.01
CA ALA A 27 -27.46 6.73 22.67
C ALA A 27 -26.46 7.84 22.30
N PHE A 28 -25.37 7.97 23.07
CA PHE A 28 -24.30 8.92 22.76
C PHE A 28 -23.61 8.63 21.41
N VAL A 29 -23.31 7.35 21.12
CA VAL A 29 -22.72 6.96 19.83
C VAL A 29 -23.71 7.20 18.67
N ALA A 30 -24.99 6.91 18.85
CA ALA A 30 -26.02 7.20 17.86
C ALA A 30 -26.13 8.71 17.56
N GLN A 31 -26.06 9.55 18.61
CA GLN A 31 -26.01 11.00 18.46
C GLN A 31 -24.78 11.45 17.66
N LEU A 32 -23.59 10.89 17.94
CA LEU A 32 -22.37 11.22 17.19
C LEU A 32 -22.44 10.80 15.70
N ARG A 33 -23.16 9.72 15.38
CA ARG A 33 -23.44 9.35 13.98
C ARG A 33 -24.38 10.36 13.31
N GLN A 34 -25.44 10.77 14.01
CA GLN A 34 -26.39 11.76 13.50
C GLN A 34 -25.75 13.14 13.28
N GLU A 35 -24.83 13.53 14.16
CA GLU A 35 -24.03 14.75 14.03
C GLU A 35 -22.90 14.63 12.99
N GLY A 36 -22.68 13.44 12.41
CA GLY A 36 -21.68 13.20 11.37
C GLY A 36 -20.23 13.11 11.88
N PHE A 37 -20.02 13.01 13.19
CA PHE A 37 -18.69 12.79 13.78
C PHE A 37 -18.20 11.34 13.63
N LEU A 38 -19.12 10.39 13.45
CA LEU A 38 -18.83 9.00 13.12
C LEU A 38 -19.42 8.70 11.74
N ALA A 39 -18.62 8.15 10.84
CA ALA A 39 -19.13 7.58 9.60
C ALA A 39 -20.10 6.44 9.96
N GLY A 40 -21.35 6.57 9.53
CA GLY A 40 -22.37 5.55 9.76
C GLY A 40 -21.99 4.26 9.05
N ASP A 41 -21.71 3.22 9.83
CA ASP A 41 -21.88 1.84 9.38
C ASP A 41 -23.35 1.51 9.59
N GLU A 42 -24.17 1.92 8.62
CA GLU A 42 -25.57 1.51 8.54
C GLU A 42 -25.68 0.59 7.33
N THR A 43 -25.38 -0.68 7.58
CA THR A 43 -25.93 -1.79 6.82
C THR A 43 -27.45 -1.76 6.96
N ASP A 44 -28.12 -0.94 6.16
CA ASP A 44 -29.45 -1.25 5.66
C ASP A 44 -29.73 -0.45 4.40
N GLY A 45 -30.03 -1.17 3.33
CA GLY A 45 -30.17 -0.61 2.00
C GLY A 45 -31.39 0.29 1.88
N MET A 46 -31.20 1.52 1.41
CA MET A 46 -32.16 2.17 0.53
C MET A 46 -31.45 3.24 -0.29
N GLN A 47 -31.44 3.04 -1.60
CA GLN A 47 -30.96 3.98 -2.59
C GLN A 47 -31.74 5.31 -2.49
N THR A 48 -31.03 6.44 -2.47
CA THR A 48 -31.54 7.67 -3.09
C THR A 48 -30.45 8.32 -3.94
N SER A 49 -30.60 8.09 -5.24
CA SER A 49 -30.25 8.90 -6.41
C SER A 49 -28.81 9.42 -6.65
N PRO A 50 -28.28 9.27 -7.88
CA PRO A 50 -26.96 9.73 -8.28
C PRO A 50 -27.04 11.18 -8.79
N ASP A 51 -26.77 12.17 -7.94
CA ASP A 51 -26.31 13.48 -8.40
C ASP A 51 -25.26 14.08 -7.47
N ARG A 52 -24.51 13.22 -6.77
CA ARG A 52 -23.31 13.63 -6.06
C ARG A 52 -22.13 13.44 -6.99
N GLN A 53 -21.77 14.55 -7.63
CA GLN A 53 -20.54 14.81 -8.37
C GLN A 53 -19.43 13.76 -8.12
N PRO A 54 -18.97 13.02 -9.15
CA PRO A 54 -17.91 12.02 -9.00
C PRO A 54 -16.58 12.74 -8.73
N GLY A 55 -16.26 12.90 -7.45
CA GLY A 55 -14.99 13.49 -7.01
C GLY A 55 -14.60 13.14 -5.57
N CYS A 56 -15.43 12.38 -4.86
CA CYS A 56 -15.16 11.98 -3.49
C CYS A 56 -15.68 10.57 -3.25
N GLY A 57 -14.98 9.58 -3.83
CA GLY A 57 -15.11 8.19 -3.42
C GLY A 57 -14.77 8.07 -1.94
N ILE A 58 -15.79 7.86 -1.12
CA ILE A 58 -15.61 7.31 0.23
C ILE A 58 -15.59 5.80 0.04
N ASP A 59 -14.43 5.31 -0.39
CA ASP A 59 -14.16 3.88 -0.44
C ASP A 59 -13.95 3.39 1.00
N GLY A 60 -14.78 2.43 1.39
CA GLY A 60 -14.99 1.98 2.76
C GLY A 60 -13.70 1.64 3.51
N ALA A 61 -13.67 2.02 4.79
CA ALA A 61 -12.67 1.72 5.83
C ALA A 61 -11.19 2.11 5.55
N ASN A 62 -10.74 2.20 4.30
CA ASN A 62 -9.37 2.51 3.88
C ASN A 62 -9.21 3.89 3.22
N GLY A 63 -10.32 4.59 2.91
CA GLY A 63 -10.30 5.89 2.22
C GLY A 63 -10.06 7.11 3.11
N LEU A 64 -10.23 6.99 4.43
CA LEU A 64 -9.99 8.10 5.34
C LEU A 64 -8.49 8.18 5.67
N ILE A 65 -7.80 9.13 5.05
CA ILE A 65 -6.35 9.30 5.25
C ILE A 65 -5.98 10.40 6.26
N ALA A 66 -6.93 11.28 6.59
CA ALA A 66 -6.71 12.43 7.49
C ALA A 66 -7.97 12.75 8.32
N ASN A 67 -7.76 13.27 9.53
CA ASN A 67 -8.79 13.95 10.32
C ASN A 67 -8.61 15.47 10.13
N GLY A 68 -9.46 16.04 9.26
CA GLY A 68 -9.34 17.44 8.85
C GLY A 68 -8.02 17.72 8.14
N ARG A 69 -7.09 18.39 8.83
CA ARG A 69 -5.78 18.79 8.29
C ARG A 69 -4.62 17.88 8.73
N TYR A 70 -4.89 16.91 9.58
CA TYR A 70 -3.87 16.08 10.21
C TYR A 70 -3.97 14.65 9.66
N LEU A 71 -2.86 14.09 9.20
CA LEU A 71 -2.82 12.70 8.75
C LEU A 71 -3.16 11.76 9.89
N LEU A 72 -3.88 10.68 9.61
CA LEU A 72 -4.09 9.64 10.63
C LEU A 72 -2.77 8.91 10.90
N PRO A 73 -2.49 8.46 12.14
CA PRO A 73 -1.28 7.70 12.43
C PRO A 73 -1.12 6.45 11.56
N LEU A 74 -2.22 5.79 11.22
CA LEU A 74 -2.24 4.65 10.30
C LEU A 74 -1.78 5.04 8.88
N THR A 75 -2.21 6.22 8.40
CA THR A 75 -1.79 6.75 7.10
C THR A 75 -0.30 7.08 7.09
N VAL A 76 0.23 7.65 8.16
CA VAL A 76 1.66 7.94 8.30
C VAL A 76 2.47 6.64 8.13
N ALA A 77 2.08 5.58 8.84
CA ALA A 77 2.73 4.28 8.72
C ALA A 77 2.65 3.69 7.29
N ARG A 78 1.52 3.88 6.59
CA ARG A 78 1.36 3.46 5.19
C ARG A 78 2.30 4.21 4.25
N ILE A 79 2.38 5.54 4.37
CA ILE A 79 3.28 6.38 3.58
C ILE A 79 4.73 5.96 3.85
N GLU A 80 5.13 5.78 5.10
CA GLU A 80 6.47 5.35 5.49
C GLU A 80 6.82 3.96 4.91
N ALA A 81 5.89 3.00 4.95
CA ALA A 81 6.09 1.68 4.37
C ALA A 81 6.38 1.75 2.86
N ILE A 82 5.64 2.58 2.12
CA ILE A 82 5.87 2.79 0.69
C ILE A 82 7.21 3.49 0.46
N MET A 83 7.53 4.51 1.26
CA MET A 83 8.80 5.22 1.18
C MET A 83 10.00 4.29 1.39
N ILE A 84 9.95 3.40 2.38
CA ILE A 84 11.00 2.41 2.65
C ILE A 84 11.10 1.41 1.50
N ARG A 85 9.96 0.88 1.05
CA ARG A 85 9.88 -0.11 -0.05
C ARG A 85 10.47 0.44 -1.36
N ARG A 86 10.14 1.69 -1.70
CA ARG A 86 10.60 2.35 -2.94
C ARG A 86 11.91 3.13 -2.78
N ARG A 87 12.44 3.23 -1.55
CA ARG A 87 13.62 4.05 -1.19
C ARG A 87 13.52 5.51 -1.64
N ILE A 88 12.34 6.11 -1.45
CA ILE A 88 12.05 7.50 -1.81
C ILE A 88 11.97 8.38 -0.57
N THR A 89 12.31 9.66 -0.71
CA THR A 89 12.26 10.64 0.39
C THR A 89 10.91 11.38 0.43
N PRO A 90 10.56 12.06 1.54
CA PRO A 90 9.35 12.89 1.59
C PRO A 90 9.31 13.97 0.49
N VAL A 91 10.47 14.45 0.05
CA VAL A 91 10.57 15.42 -1.05
C VAL A 91 10.16 14.77 -2.38
N ASP A 92 10.56 13.52 -2.60
CA ASP A 92 10.21 12.77 -3.80
C ASP A 92 8.72 12.43 -3.81
N VAL A 93 8.15 12.02 -2.67
CA VAL A 93 6.69 11.81 -2.52
C VAL A 93 5.92 13.07 -2.89
N MET A 94 6.34 14.23 -2.36
CA MET A 94 5.68 15.49 -2.69
C MET A 94 5.88 15.91 -4.14
N ARG A 95 7.02 15.58 -4.76
CA ARG A 95 7.25 15.82 -6.19
C ARG A 95 6.34 14.94 -7.05
N GLU A 96 6.20 13.65 -6.73
CA GLU A 96 5.30 12.72 -7.42
C GLU A 96 3.84 13.13 -7.27
N ALA A 97 3.45 13.62 -6.08
CA ALA A 97 2.11 14.14 -5.81
C ALA A 97 1.83 15.52 -6.44
N GLY A 98 2.78 16.12 -7.18
CA GLY A 98 2.59 17.42 -7.86
C GLY A 98 2.87 18.67 -7.02
N PHE A 99 3.48 18.52 -5.84
CA PHE A 99 3.81 19.60 -4.89
C PHE A 99 5.32 19.71 -4.67
N ALA A 100 6.09 19.87 -5.77
CA ALA A 100 7.53 20.07 -5.76
C ALA A 100 7.93 21.39 -5.05
N GLY A 101 8.04 21.36 -3.73
CA GLY A 101 8.34 22.52 -2.89
C GLY A 101 7.87 22.32 -1.45
N ASP A 102 6.84 21.52 -1.25
CA ASP A 102 6.25 21.26 0.06
C ASP A 102 6.87 20.02 0.77
N GLY A 103 8.03 19.55 0.32
CA GLY A 103 8.73 18.39 0.90
C GLY A 103 9.05 18.54 2.39
N ALA A 104 9.48 19.73 2.81
CA ALA A 104 9.73 20.03 4.22
C ALA A 104 8.44 20.02 5.07
N VAL A 105 7.30 20.33 4.45
CA VAL A 105 5.99 20.31 5.10
C VAL A 105 5.56 18.87 5.36
N LEU A 106 5.72 17.98 4.38
CA LEU A 106 5.45 16.55 4.57
C LEU A 106 6.38 15.95 5.63
N THR A 107 7.68 16.24 5.59
CA THR A 107 8.62 15.77 6.63
C THR A 107 8.18 16.17 8.04
N ARG A 108 7.72 17.42 8.22
CA ARG A 108 7.19 17.88 9.52
C ARG A 108 5.88 17.18 9.88
N ALA A 109 5.02 16.89 8.91
CA ALA A 109 3.78 16.17 9.14
C ALA A 109 4.03 14.72 9.61
N LEU A 110 4.99 14.01 9.00
CA LEU A 110 5.34 12.64 9.40
C LEU A 110 5.96 12.59 10.81
N ILE A 111 6.88 13.51 11.13
CA ILE A 111 7.61 13.48 12.41
C ILE A 111 6.81 14.09 13.57
N ARG A 112 6.08 15.19 13.31
CA ARG A 112 5.49 16.03 14.37
C ARG A 112 3.97 16.13 14.29
N GLN A 113 3.32 15.35 13.44
CA GLN A 113 1.86 15.41 13.24
C GLN A 113 1.39 16.83 12.91
N ALA A 114 2.13 17.53 12.05
CA ALA A 114 1.82 18.89 11.62
C ALA A 114 0.61 18.94 10.67
N SER A 115 -0.03 20.10 10.60
CA SER A 115 -1.15 20.33 9.70
C SER A 115 -0.70 20.46 8.24
N LEU A 116 -1.46 19.85 7.34
CA LEU A 116 -1.28 19.92 5.90
C LEU A 116 -2.37 20.78 5.25
N ARG A 117 -2.12 21.22 4.01
CA ARG A 117 -3.14 21.83 3.16
C ARG A 117 -4.07 20.74 2.64
N LEU A 118 -5.36 21.04 2.51
CA LEU A 118 -6.35 20.06 2.05
C LEU A 118 -6.04 19.54 0.63
N ALA A 119 -5.48 20.39 -0.24
CA ALA A 119 -5.03 19.98 -1.58
C ALA A 119 -3.89 18.93 -1.52
N VAL A 120 -2.95 19.08 -0.59
CA VAL A 120 -1.85 18.12 -0.38
C VAL A 120 -2.40 16.79 0.14
N ILE A 121 -3.37 16.85 1.07
CA ILE A 121 -4.04 15.64 1.56
C ILE A 121 -4.76 14.93 0.40
N ALA A 122 -5.50 15.64 -0.43
CA ALA A 122 -6.16 15.04 -1.60
C ALA A 122 -5.17 14.35 -2.53
N ALA A 123 -4.08 15.01 -2.90
CA ALA A 123 -3.06 14.41 -3.77
C ALA A 123 -2.32 13.23 -3.11
N LEU A 124 -2.05 13.28 -1.81
CA LEU A 124 -1.47 12.16 -1.08
C LEU A 124 -2.40 10.94 -1.05
N ARG A 125 -3.73 11.16 -1.00
CA ARG A 125 -4.70 10.08 -1.11
C ARG A 125 -4.60 9.39 -2.46
N ASP A 126 -4.54 10.17 -3.54
CA ASP A 126 -4.49 9.63 -4.90
C ASP A 126 -3.16 8.90 -5.12
N TRP A 127 -2.05 9.51 -4.69
CA TRP A 127 -0.72 8.89 -4.69
C TRP A 127 -0.68 7.57 -3.91
N LEU A 128 -1.32 7.50 -2.73
CA LEU A 128 -1.41 6.27 -1.94
C LEU A 128 -2.12 5.15 -2.72
N ARG A 129 -3.24 5.46 -3.38
CA ARG A 129 -4.00 4.46 -4.16
C ARG A 129 -3.17 3.89 -5.30
N GLU A 130 -2.43 4.73 -6.02
CA GLU A 130 -1.55 4.32 -7.11
C GLU A 130 -0.40 3.43 -6.62
N ASN A 131 0.17 3.74 -5.46
CA ASN A 131 1.34 3.04 -4.95
C ASN A 131 1.01 1.77 -4.13
N GLU A 132 -0.21 1.66 -3.62
CA GLU A 132 -0.68 0.48 -2.89
C GLU A 132 -1.23 -0.62 -3.80
N ALA A 133 -1.69 -0.26 -5.01
CA ALA A 133 -2.19 -1.20 -6.02
C ALA A 133 -1.10 -2.01 -6.74
N GLU A 134 0.17 -1.71 -6.47
CA GLU A 134 1.36 -2.43 -6.96
C GLU A 134 1.91 -3.49 -5.96
N PRO A 135 1.15 -4.47 -5.42
CA PRO A 135 1.72 -5.59 -4.68
C PRO A 135 1.79 -6.90 -5.49
N SER A 136 1.55 -6.90 -6.81
CA SER A 136 1.33 -8.15 -7.55
C SER A 136 1.78 -8.12 -9.02
N SER A 137 3.08 -8.04 -9.27
CA SER A 137 3.65 -8.52 -10.54
C SER A 137 4.93 -9.33 -10.37
N ALA A 138 5.25 -9.77 -9.14
CA ALA A 138 6.45 -10.55 -8.84
C ALA A 138 6.07 -11.85 -8.11
N LEU A 139 5.39 -12.74 -8.82
CA LEU A 139 5.59 -14.18 -8.62
C LEU A 139 6.32 -14.68 -9.87
N PRO A 140 7.55 -15.21 -9.76
CA PRO A 140 8.09 -16.00 -10.84
C PRO A 140 7.21 -17.25 -10.96
N GLU A 141 6.55 -17.36 -12.11
CA GLU A 141 5.96 -18.58 -12.63
C GLU A 141 7.02 -19.68 -12.48
N THR A 142 6.91 -20.46 -11.40
CA THR A 142 7.82 -21.58 -11.17
C THR A 142 7.14 -22.74 -11.86
N ASP A 143 7.61 -23.03 -13.07
CA ASP A 143 7.27 -24.22 -13.82
C ASP A 143 7.22 -25.46 -12.91
N PRO A 144 6.15 -26.27 -12.94
CA PRO A 144 6.18 -27.58 -12.32
C PRO A 144 7.01 -28.52 -13.22
N LEU A 145 8.29 -28.70 -12.90
CA LEU A 145 9.07 -29.79 -13.50
C LEU A 145 8.74 -31.13 -12.82
N PRO A 146 8.64 -32.22 -13.61
CA PRO A 146 8.07 -33.49 -13.23
C PRO A 146 8.98 -34.30 -12.31
N THR A 147 8.37 -34.97 -11.35
CA THR A 147 8.93 -36.14 -10.67
C THR A 147 9.20 -37.23 -11.71
N THR A 148 10.46 -37.51 -12.00
CA THR A 148 10.86 -38.85 -12.42
C THR A 148 12.01 -39.30 -11.55
N GLU A 149 11.64 -40.11 -10.58
CA GLU A 149 12.51 -40.83 -9.69
C GLU A 149 13.25 -41.92 -10.46
N THR A 150 14.56 -41.90 -10.24
CA THR A 150 15.60 -42.89 -10.48
C THR A 150 15.22 -44.38 -10.34
N SER A 151 15.82 -45.18 -11.24
CA SER A 151 16.23 -46.60 -11.14
C SER A 151 15.26 -47.74 -11.42
N GLY A 152 15.75 -48.67 -12.24
CA GLY A 152 15.20 -50.02 -12.47
C GLY A 152 15.32 -50.42 -13.94
N GLU A 153 16.53 -50.62 -14.48
CA GLU A 153 17.15 -51.95 -14.65
C GLU A 153 16.93 -52.53 -16.08
N SER A 154 18.02 -53.10 -16.60
CA SER A 154 18.27 -53.59 -17.97
C SER A 154 17.30 -54.72 -18.40
N PRO A 155 17.16 -55.05 -19.71
CA PRO A 155 18.23 -55.78 -20.40
C PRO A 155 18.47 -55.44 -21.88
N ARG A 156 19.76 -55.58 -22.22
CA ARG A 156 20.40 -55.90 -23.51
C ARG A 156 19.46 -56.28 -24.68
N SER A 157 19.63 -55.60 -25.81
CA SER A 157 19.56 -56.25 -27.12
C SER A 157 20.47 -55.54 -28.13
N ILE A 158 21.20 -56.38 -28.85
CA ILE A 158 22.25 -56.12 -29.83
C ILE A 158 21.60 -55.78 -31.19
N CYS A 159 22.27 -54.94 -32.00
CA CYS A 159 22.34 -54.89 -33.48
C CYS A 159 22.81 -53.46 -33.85
N SER A 160 24.09 -53.20 -34.16
CA SER A 160 24.83 -53.51 -35.40
C SER A 160 24.22 -52.92 -36.66
N GLY A 161 24.98 -52.05 -37.32
CA GLY A 161 24.73 -51.47 -38.65
C GLY A 161 24.84 -49.94 -38.57
N GLY A 162 25.70 -49.25 -39.30
CA GLY A 162 26.55 -49.58 -40.42
C GLY A 162 27.12 -48.25 -40.91
N GLU A 163 28.28 -48.32 -41.54
CA GLU A 163 29.20 -47.23 -41.88
C GLU A 163 28.70 -46.18 -42.90
N ASP A 164 29.62 -45.25 -43.15
CA ASP A 164 29.79 -44.38 -44.32
C ASP A 164 29.04 -43.04 -44.36
N ALA A 165 29.61 -41.95 -44.87
CA ALA A 165 30.96 -41.51 -45.19
C ALA A 165 30.82 -40.08 -45.75
N ALA A 166 31.92 -39.32 -45.73
CA ALA A 166 32.18 -38.08 -46.46
C ALA A 166 31.32 -36.85 -46.04
N GLU A 167 31.83 -35.63 -46.00
CA GLU A 167 32.63 -34.96 -47.03
C GLU A 167 33.06 -33.57 -46.49
N GLN A 168 34.37 -33.31 -46.49
CA GLN A 168 35.06 -32.01 -46.74
C GLN A 168 34.77 -30.81 -45.80
N VAL A 169 35.70 -30.41 -44.93
CA VAL A 169 36.85 -29.51 -45.18
C VAL A 169 36.47 -28.18 -45.84
N SER A 170 36.56 -27.09 -45.07
CA SER A 170 37.30 -25.86 -45.41
C SER A 170 37.29 -24.88 -44.23
N ASP A 171 38.42 -24.85 -43.50
CA ASP A 171 39.00 -23.66 -42.85
C ASP A 171 39.46 -22.66 -43.97
N PRO A 172 40.07 -21.47 -43.75
CA PRO A 172 40.09 -20.47 -42.67
C PRO A 172 39.74 -19.05 -43.21
N GLU A 173 40.07 -18.02 -42.42
CA GLU A 173 40.34 -16.60 -42.78
C GLU A 173 39.27 -15.57 -42.41
N VAL A 174 39.43 -14.80 -41.33
CA VAL A 174 40.43 -13.75 -41.01
C VAL A 174 39.94 -12.36 -41.44
N ALA A 175 40.18 -11.41 -40.53
CA ALA A 175 40.33 -9.97 -40.76
C ALA A 175 39.03 -9.16 -40.93
N ARG A 176 38.88 -7.94 -40.38
CA ARG A 176 39.80 -7.04 -39.66
C ARG A 176 39.04 -5.75 -39.28
N LEU A 177 39.60 -5.04 -38.29
CA LEU A 177 39.58 -3.59 -38.06
C LEU A 177 38.25 -2.91 -37.67
N ARG A 178 38.15 -2.27 -36.49
CA ARG A 178 38.73 -0.93 -36.11
C ARG A 178 38.36 0.20 -37.07
N ASN A 179 37.43 1.05 -36.65
CA ASN A 179 37.50 2.53 -36.58
C ASN A 179 36.08 3.11 -36.68
N ARG A 180 35.61 3.81 -35.64
CA ARG A 180 35.62 5.27 -35.62
C ARG A 180 35.31 5.79 -34.22
#